data_AF-A0A7V8C0B4-F1
#
_entry.id   AF-A0A7V8C0B4-F1
#
_cell.length_a   1.000
_cell.length_b   1.000
_cell.length_c   1.000
_cell.angle_alpha   90.00
_cell.angle_beta   90.00
_cell.angle_gamma   90.00
#
_symmetry.space_group_name_H-M   'P 1'
#
loop_
_entity.id
_entity.type
_entity.pdbx_description
1 polymer ?
#
loop_
_entity_poly.entity_id
_entity_poly.type
_entity_poly.pdbx_seq_one_letter_code
_entity_poly.pdbx_strand_id
1 'polypeptide(L)'
;MKRLLLILICLIAPAAWGQASAPATITEPEREQLLDRAKSLKAEAGRIRTEAQKQHAEADSACWKKTLVSGCQADARRAYLDGTAAARKLEVEAKKIEREVRERDRATRQAKQAEEAPKRRAEREKKIAREREKAAGQQERREQKTTEKQQEAQKASARARESERARQEKLEARRQKEEKAEQKALEREKKRKKREEERARQLEQQQQAQ
;
A
#
# COMPACT_ATOMS: atom_id res chain seq x y z
N MET A 1 43.58 61.40 2.72
CA MET A 1 42.89 60.47 1.78
C MET A 1 43.55 59.08 1.70
N LYS A 2 44.10 58.53 2.80
CA LYS A 2 44.78 57.23 2.81
C LYS A 2 44.28 56.26 3.90
N ARG A 3 43.24 56.67 4.64
CA ARG A 3 42.61 55.86 5.72
C ARG A 3 41.24 55.28 5.36
N LEU A 4 40.59 55.77 4.30
CA LEU A 4 39.33 55.21 3.80
C LEU A 4 39.50 54.06 2.80
N LEU A 5 40.70 53.86 2.25
CA LEU A 5 40.94 52.82 1.24
C LEU A 5 41.29 51.44 1.84
N LEU A 6 41.54 51.37 3.16
CA LEU A 6 41.87 50.12 3.86
C LEU A 6 40.64 49.37 4.39
N ILE A 7 39.48 50.04 4.50
CA ILE A 7 38.25 49.42 5.00
C ILE A 7 37.47 48.72 3.86
N LEU A 8 37.69 49.11 2.61
CA LEU A 8 36.99 48.52 1.45
C LEU A 8 37.59 47.18 0.96
N ILE A 9 38.78 46.79 1.44
CA ILE A 9 39.48 45.58 0.99
C ILE A 9 39.13 44.34 1.84
N CYS A 10 38.51 44.52 3.01
CA CYS A 10 38.07 43.39 3.85
C CYS A 10 36.70 42.79 3.47
N LEU A 11 35.99 43.35 2.48
CA LEU A 11 34.64 42.87 2.09
C LEU A 11 34.61 41.92 0.88
N ILE A 12 35.76 41.58 0.29
CA ILE A 12 35.84 40.67 -0.87
C ILE A 12 36.66 39.42 -0.51
N ALA A 13 36.46 38.88 0.70
CA ALA A 13 36.79 37.50 0.96
C ALA A 13 35.65 36.65 0.37
N PRO A 14 35.82 35.97 -0.78
CA PRO A 14 34.87 34.93 -1.15
C PRO A 14 34.88 33.93 0.00
N ALA A 15 33.72 33.78 0.63
CA ALA A 15 33.41 32.65 1.47
C ALA A 15 33.58 31.41 0.60
N ALA A 16 34.80 30.84 0.60
CA ALA A 16 35.03 29.46 0.26
C ALA A 16 34.35 28.62 1.35
N TRP A 17 33.02 28.60 1.33
CA TRP A 17 32.25 27.55 1.95
C TRP A 17 32.85 26.26 1.41
N GLY A 18 33.42 25.49 2.33
CA GLY A 18 34.09 24.26 2.01
C GLY A 18 33.25 23.47 1.03
N GLN A 19 33.81 23.22 -0.15
CA GLN A 19 33.47 22.02 -0.86
C GLN A 19 33.85 20.90 0.10
N ALA A 20 32.90 20.49 0.94
CA ALA A 20 32.91 19.18 1.54
C ALA A 20 32.93 18.25 0.34
N SER A 21 34.13 17.85 -0.08
CA SER A 21 34.34 16.85 -1.11
C SER A 21 33.38 15.73 -0.76
N ALA A 22 32.46 15.41 -1.67
CA ALA A 22 31.56 14.28 -1.49
C ALA A 22 32.41 13.12 -0.96
N PRO A 23 32.04 12.52 0.19
CA PRO A 23 32.90 11.56 0.88
C PRO A 23 33.32 10.50 -0.15
N ALA A 24 34.63 10.41 -0.38
CA ALA A 24 35.18 9.57 -1.42
C ALA A 24 34.58 8.16 -1.29
N THR A 25 33.88 7.72 -2.34
CA THR A 25 33.30 6.38 -2.38
C THR A 25 34.40 5.38 -2.14
N ILE A 26 34.23 4.53 -1.12
CA ILE A 26 35.22 3.50 -0.82
C ILE A 26 35.17 2.45 -1.92
N THR A 27 36.33 2.11 -2.48
CA THR A 27 36.42 0.99 -3.42
C THR A 27 36.38 -0.32 -2.63
N GLU A 28 35.87 -1.41 -3.22
CA GLU A 28 35.86 -2.71 -2.53
C GLU A 28 37.25 -3.17 -2.04
N PRO A 29 38.35 -3.05 -2.82
CA PRO A 29 39.69 -3.41 -2.31
C PRO A 29 40.15 -2.52 -1.15
N GLU A 30 39.88 -1.21 -1.20
CA GLU A 30 40.20 -0.30 -0.09
C GLU A 30 39.40 -0.65 1.17
N ARG A 31 38.13 -1.04 1.00
CA ARG A 31 37.25 -1.48 2.08
C ARG A 31 37.80 -2.74 2.75
N GLU A 32 38.20 -3.74 1.98
CA GLU A 32 38.80 -4.96 2.49
C GLU A 32 40.08 -4.67 3.27
N GLN A 33 40.98 -3.84 2.70
CA GLN A 33 42.22 -3.44 3.36
C GLN A 33 41.99 -2.74 4.72
N LEU A 34 41.05 -1.80 4.79
CA LEU A 34 40.72 -1.12 6.05
C LEU A 34 40.14 -2.09 7.09
N LEU A 35 39.24 -2.98 6.67
CA LEU A 35 38.64 -3.96 7.57
C LEU A 35 39.68 -4.97 8.06
N ASP A 36 40.61 -5.40 7.21
CA ASP A 36 41.68 -6.32 7.60
C ASP A 36 42.69 -5.65 8.53
N ARG A 37 43.01 -4.38 8.32
CA ARG A 37 43.79 -3.60 9.29
C ARG A 37 43.09 -3.52 10.65
N ALA A 38 41.78 -3.25 10.67
CA ALA A 38 41.02 -3.21 11.91
C ALA A 38 40.97 -4.57 12.63
N LYS A 39 40.85 -5.68 11.88
CA LYS A 39 40.93 -7.04 12.42
C LYS A 39 42.31 -7.31 13.03
N SER A 40 43.39 -6.95 12.33
CA SER A 40 44.75 -7.12 12.82
C SER A 40 44.98 -6.38 14.14
N LEU A 41 44.58 -5.11 14.22
CA LEU A 41 44.67 -4.31 15.44
C LEU A 41 43.88 -4.91 16.61
N LYS A 42 42.70 -5.47 16.36
CA LYS A 42 41.91 -6.18 17.38
C LYS A 42 42.59 -7.46 17.85
N ALA A 43 43.17 -8.22 16.92
CA ALA A 43 43.91 -9.43 17.25
C ALA A 43 45.14 -9.11 18.12
N GLU A 44 45.90 -8.08 17.75
CA GLU A 44 47.05 -7.59 18.52
C GLU A 44 46.62 -7.10 19.92
N ALA A 45 45.56 -6.29 20.01
CA ALA A 45 45.01 -5.86 21.29
C ALA A 45 44.59 -7.04 22.19
N GLY A 46 43.98 -8.07 21.59
CA GLY A 46 43.60 -9.30 22.29
C GLY A 46 44.81 -10.07 22.82
N ARG A 47 45.89 -10.15 22.05
CA ARG A 47 47.16 -10.77 22.49
C ARG A 47 47.76 -10.00 23.65
N ILE A 48 47.88 -8.68 23.55
CA ILE A 48 48.42 -7.83 24.63
C ILE A 48 47.59 -7.96 25.91
N ARG A 49 46.26 -7.94 25.81
CA ARG A 49 45.39 -8.10 26.98
C ARG A 49 45.56 -9.47 27.64
N THR A 50 45.61 -10.53 26.83
CA THR A 50 45.79 -11.89 27.33
C THR A 50 47.15 -12.05 28.01
N GLU A 51 48.20 -11.49 27.42
CA GLU A 51 49.54 -11.51 27.98
C GLU A 51 49.62 -10.75 29.30
N ALA A 52 49.08 -9.52 29.34
CA ALA A 52 49.02 -8.73 30.56
C ALA A 52 48.26 -9.45 31.68
N GLN A 53 47.16 -10.14 31.34
CA GLN A 53 46.38 -10.93 32.29
C GLN A 53 47.18 -12.12 32.84
N LYS A 54 47.90 -12.84 31.98
CA LYS A 54 48.76 -13.96 32.40
C LYS A 54 49.88 -13.49 33.33
N GLN A 55 50.61 -12.45 32.92
CA GLN A 55 51.69 -11.88 33.71
C GLN A 55 51.20 -11.40 35.09
N HIS A 56 50.02 -10.76 35.15
CA HIS A 56 49.42 -10.35 36.41
C HIS A 56 49.06 -11.55 37.30
N ALA A 57 48.45 -12.60 36.73
CA ALA A 57 48.08 -13.80 37.48
C ALA A 57 49.31 -14.56 38.02
N GLU A 58 50.37 -14.67 37.22
CA GLU A 58 51.64 -15.26 37.64
C GLU A 58 52.29 -14.43 38.74
N ALA A 59 52.34 -13.10 38.56
CA ALA A 59 52.90 -12.16 39.53
C ALA A 59 52.16 -12.18 40.86
N ASP A 60 50.84 -12.34 40.86
CA ASP A 60 50.04 -12.39 42.09
C ASP A 60 50.50 -13.52 43.03
N SER A 61 50.65 -14.73 42.50
CA SER A 61 51.16 -15.89 43.26
C SER A 61 52.64 -15.75 43.66
N ALA A 62 53.45 -15.08 42.82
CA ALA A 62 54.87 -14.86 43.09
C ALA A 62 55.10 -13.78 44.16
N CYS A 63 54.24 -12.77 44.24
CA CYS A 63 54.36 -11.67 45.19
C CYS A 63 54.22 -12.13 46.64
N TRP A 64 53.39 -13.14 46.92
CA TRP A 64 53.24 -13.72 48.26
C TRP A 64 54.52 -14.36 48.81
N LYS A 65 55.49 -14.69 47.94
CA LYS A 65 56.78 -15.26 48.34
C LYS A 65 57.84 -14.20 48.65
N LYS A 66 57.52 -12.91 48.49
CA LYS A 66 58.46 -11.79 48.71
C LYS A 66 58.23 -11.15 50.08
N THR A 67 59.27 -10.51 50.60
CA THR A 67 59.21 -9.77 51.88
C THR A 67 58.34 -8.51 51.79
N LEU A 68 58.31 -7.84 50.63
CA LEU A 68 57.49 -6.65 50.35
C LEU A 68 56.32 -7.00 49.43
N VAL A 69 55.35 -7.75 49.95
CA VAL A 69 54.18 -8.23 49.19
C VAL A 69 53.37 -7.07 48.59
N SER A 70 53.11 -6.02 49.38
CA SER A 70 52.31 -4.87 48.96
C SER A 70 52.94 -4.08 47.81
N GLY A 71 54.26 -3.86 47.85
CA GLY A 71 54.99 -3.21 46.76
C GLY A 71 54.96 -4.05 45.48
N CYS A 72 55.20 -5.35 45.62
CA CYS A 72 55.15 -6.27 44.48
C CYS A 72 53.77 -6.31 43.80
N GLN A 73 52.69 -6.37 44.59
CA GLN A 73 51.33 -6.34 44.06
C GLN A 73 50.99 -5.00 43.39
N ALA A 74 51.47 -3.89 43.95
CA ALA A 74 51.29 -2.57 43.33
C ALA A 74 51.98 -2.48 41.96
N ASP A 75 53.22 -2.96 41.85
CA ASP A 75 53.97 -2.99 40.59
C ASP A 75 53.31 -3.93 39.56
N ALA A 76 52.90 -5.13 39.97
CA ALA A 76 52.19 -6.08 39.13
C ALA A 76 50.88 -5.48 38.59
N ARG A 77 50.10 -4.83 39.47
CA ARG A 77 48.87 -4.14 39.10
C ARG A 77 49.15 -2.99 38.13
N ARG A 78 50.22 -2.22 38.34
CA ARG A 78 50.60 -1.14 37.43
C ARG A 78 50.95 -1.66 36.04
N ALA A 79 51.78 -2.70 35.96
CA ALA A 79 52.12 -3.34 34.69
C ALA A 79 50.88 -3.88 33.95
N TYR A 80 49.93 -4.49 34.69
CA TYR A 80 48.64 -4.92 34.13
C TYR A 80 47.81 -3.75 33.57
N LEU A 81 47.70 -2.65 34.32
CA LEU A 81 46.97 -1.47 33.88
C LEU A 81 47.61 -0.84 32.64
N ASP A 82 48.94 -0.77 32.59
CA ASP A 82 49.67 -0.24 31.44
C ASP A 82 49.47 -1.13 30.19
N GLY A 83 49.54 -2.46 30.34
CA GLY A 83 49.28 -3.41 29.26
C GLY A 83 47.83 -3.36 28.76
N THR A 84 46.85 -3.28 29.66
CA THR A 84 45.44 -3.15 29.28
C THR A 84 45.12 -1.81 28.64
N ALA A 85 45.77 -0.72 29.08
CA ALA A 85 45.67 0.59 28.44
C ALA A 85 46.26 0.58 27.03
N ALA A 86 47.40 -0.08 26.81
CA ALA A 86 47.98 -0.27 25.48
C ALA A 86 47.05 -1.05 24.55
N ALA A 87 46.48 -2.18 25.00
CA ALA A 87 45.48 -2.93 24.26
C ALA A 87 44.25 -2.05 23.93
N ARG A 88 43.80 -1.22 24.87
CA ARG A 88 42.65 -0.34 24.65
C ARG A 88 42.90 0.70 23.56
N LYS A 89 44.11 1.25 23.44
CA LYS A 89 44.46 2.20 22.36
C LYS A 89 44.28 1.55 20.99
N LEU A 90 44.80 0.35 20.79
CA LEU A 90 44.64 -0.41 19.54
C LEU A 90 43.17 -0.72 19.22
N GLU A 91 42.36 -1.07 20.23
CA GLU A 91 40.92 -1.27 20.03
C GLU A 91 40.19 0.01 19.58
N VAL A 92 40.58 1.16 20.14
CA VAL A 92 39.99 2.46 19.76
C VAL A 92 40.36 2.79 18.32
N GLU A 93 41.60 2.55 17.91
CA GLU A 93 42.05 2.72 16.53
C GLU A 93 41.29 1.80 15.57
N ALA A 94 41.16 0.51 15.90
CA ALA A 94 40.37 -0.43 15.10
C ALA A 94 38.91 0.03 14.95
N LYS A 95 38.28 0.49 16.03
CA LYS A 95 36.91 1.02 16.00
C LYS A 95 36.79 2.30 15.17
N LYS A 96 37.81 3.15 15.15
CA LYS A 96 37.86 4.36 14.32
C LYS A 96 37.85 3.98 12.84
N ILE A 97 38.68 3.01 12.44
CA ILE A 97 38.70 2.50 11.07
C ILE A 97 37.35 1.90 10.67
N GLU A 98 36.74 1.07 11.52
CA GLU A 98 35.41 0.50 11.24
C GLU A 98 34.32 1.56 11.13
N ARG A 99 34.42 2.63 11.93
CA ARG A 99 33.49 3.76 11.85
C ARG A 99 33.66 4.50 10.53
N GLU A 100 34.89 4.79 10.11
CA GLU A 100 35.18 5.45 8.84
C GLU A 100 34.61 4.67 7.66
N VAL A 101 34.84 3.34 7.61
CA VAL A 101 34.27 2.47 6.56
C VAL A 101 32.74 2.57 6.54
N ARG A 102 32.08 2.49 7.72
CA ARG A 102 30.62 2.60 7.80
C ARG A 102 30.08 3.95 7.37
N GLU A 103 30.79 5.03 7.68
CA GLU A 103 30.41 6.40 7.31
C GLU A 103 30.51 6.58 5.79
N ARG A 104 31.61 6.12 5.17
CA ARG A 104 31.79 6.15 3.71
C ARG A 104 30.78 5.27 2.98
N ASP A 105 30.48 4.07 3.50
CA ASP A 105 29.44 3.19 2.96
C ASP A 105 28.05 3.84 3.04
N ARG A 106 27.73 4.48 4.17
CA ARG A 106 26.46 5.19 4.35
C ARG A 106 26.33 6.32 3.35
N ALA A 107 27.37 7.13 3.20
CA ALA A 107 27.33 8.24 2.27
C ALA A 107 27.21 7.77 0.81
N THR A 108 27.91 6.69 0.43
CA THR A 108 27.78 6.05 -0.89
C THR A 108 26.35 5.56 -1.13
N ARG A 109 25.72 4.91 -0.14
CA ARG A 109 24.33 4.47 -0.23
C ARG A 109 23.36 5.65 -0.36
N GLN A 110 23.58 6.72 0.39
CA GLN A 110 22.76 7.93 0.32
C GLN A 110 22.87 8.61 -1.05
N ALA A 111 24.09 8.71 -1.61
CA ALA A 111 24.31 9.23 -2.94
C ALA A 111 23.56 8.41 -4.01
N LYS A 112 23.66 7.07 -3.97
CA LYS A 112 22.90 6.18 -4.87
C LYS A 112 21.39 6.35 -4.72
N GLN A 113 20.89 6.46 -3.48
CA GLN A 113 19.47 6.69 -3.23
C GLN A 113 19.00 8.05 -3.75
N ALA A 114 19.81 9.10 -3.63
CA ALA A 114 19.50 10.42 -4.16
C ALA A 114 19.44 10.41 -5.70
N GLU A 115 20.35 9.68 -6.36
CA GLU A 115 20.35 9.48 -7.81
C GLU A 115 19.13 8.67 -8.30
N GLU A 116 18.74 7.63 -7.57
CA GLU A 116 17.58 6.80 -7.90
C GLU A 116 16.23 7.42 -7.51
N ALA A 117 16.21 8.35 -6.56
CA ALA A 117 15.00 8.99 -6.06
C ALA A 117 14.07 9.53 -7.16
N PRO A 118 14.54 10.30 -8.17
CA PRO A 118 13.66 10.77 -9.24
C PRO A 118 13.07 9.63 -10.07
N LYS A 119 13.87 8.61 -10.41
CA LYS A 119 13.40 7.43 -11.17
C LYS A 119 12.31 6.68 -10.38
N ARG A 120 12.54 6.46 -9.08
CA ARG A 120 11.57 5.81 -8.19
C ARG A 120 10.29 6.64 -8.00
N ARG A 121 10.39 7.97 -7.94
CA ARG A 121 9.22 8.87 -7.89
C ARG A 121 8.40 8.78 -9.17
N ALA A 122 9.05 8.89 -10.33
CA ALA A 122 8.40 8.78 -11.62
C ALA A 122 7.72 7.40 -11.83
N GLU A 123 8.36 6.32 -11.39
CA GLU A 123 7.77 4.98 -11.44
C GLU A 123 6.52 4.87 -10.56
N ARG A 124 6.57 5.41 -9.33
CA ARG A 124 5.42 5.45 -8.42
C ARG A 124 4.27 6.25 -9.01
N GLU A 125 4.54 7.41 -9.59
CA GLU A 125 3.53 8.24 -10.26
C GLU A 125 2.89 7.51 -11.44
N LYS A 126 3.70 6.86 -12.29
CA LYS A 126 3.19 6.01 -13.39
C LYS A 126 2.31 4.88 -12.87
N LYS A 127 2.69 4.24 -11.77
CA LYS A 127 1.87 3.18 -11.15
C LYS A 127 0.54 3.74 -10.64
N ILE A 128 0.56 4.87 -9.94
CA ILE A 128 -0.66 5.54 -9.46
C ILE A 128 -1.56 5.93 -10.63
N ALA A 129 -1.01 6.48 -11.72
CA ALA A 129 -1.77 6.84 -12.90
C ALA A 129 -2.47 5.62 -13.54
N ARG A 130 -1.74 4.50 -13.72
CA ARG A 130 -2.31 3.24 -14.23
C ARG A 130 -3.42 2.69 -13.35
N GLU A 131 -3.26 2.75 -12.03
CA GLU A 131 -4.31 2.28 -11.11
C GLU A 131 -5.54 3.20 -11.13
N ARG A 132 -5.36 4.51 -11.28
CA ARG A 132 -6.49 5.46 -11.47
C ARG A 132 -7.24 5.20 -12.78
N GLU A 133 -6.52 4.95 -13.87
CA GLU A 133 -7.12 4.61 -15.16
C GLU A 133 -7.92 3.30 -15.08
N LYS A 134 -7.35 2.26 -14.46
CA LYS A 134 -8.06 1.00 -14.23
C LYS A 134 -9.31 1.20 -13.36
N ALA A 135 -9.23 2.00 -12.31
CA ALA A 135 -10.36 2.28 -11.44
C ALA A 135 -11.47 3.03 -12.21
N ALA A 136 -11.11 4.04 -13.00
CA ALA A 136 -12.05 4.77 -13.86
C ALA A 136 -12.72 3.85 -14.89
N GLY A 137 -11.95 3.00 -15.60
CA GLY A 137 -12.50 2.06 -16.56
C GLY A 137 -13.40 0.98 -15.92
N GLN A 138 -13.11 0.56 -14.68
CA GLN A 138 -14.00 -0.32 -13.94
C GLN A 138 -15.30 0.37 -13.52
N GLN A 139 -15.22 1.63 -13.11
CA GLN A 139 -16.40 2.42 -12.77
C GLN A 139 -17.29 2.63 -14.00
N GLU A 140 -16.73 3.03 -15.13
CA GLU A 140 -17.47 3.22 -16.38
C GLU A 140 -18.17 1.92 -16.81
N ARG A 141 -17.47 0.77 -16.74
CA ARG A 141 -18.08 -0.54 -17.03
C ARG A 141 -19.22 -0.89 -16.09
N ARG A 142 -19.15 -0.49 -14.81
CA ARG A 142 -20.25 -0.69 -13.85
C ARG A 142 -21.44 0.19 -14.20
N GLU A 143 -21.18 1.46 -14.52
CA GLU A 143 -22.21 2.41 -14.93
C GLU A 143 -22.92 1.94 -16.21
N GLN A 144 -22.18 1.52 -17.23
CA GLN A 144 -22.74 0.95 -18.46
C GLN A 144 -23.59 -0.29 -18.19
N LYS A 145 -23.12 -1.21 -17.32
CA LYS A 145 -23.93 -2.39 -16.94
C LYS A 145 -25.20 -2.01 -16.18
N THR A 146 -25.15 -0.99 -15.33
CA THR A 146 -26.34 -0.53 -14.61
C THR A 146 -27.35 0.14 -15.53
N THR A 147 -26.89 0.96 -16.49
CA THR A 147 -27.78 1.60 -17.47
C THR A 147 -28.40 0.56 -18.41
N GLU A 148 -27.61 -0.42 -18.88
CA GLU A 148 -28.11 -1.53 -19.69
C GLU A 148 -29.20 -2.33 -18.96
N LYS A 149 -28.95 -2.72 -17.70
CA LYS A 149 -29.95 -3.41 -16.85
C LYS A 149 -31.21 -2.57 -16.64
N GLN A 150 -31.07 -1.26 -16.42
CA GLN A 150 -32.22 -0.37 -16.28
C GLN A 150 -33.03 -0.29 -17.57
N GLN A 151 -32.38 -0.18 -18.72
CA GLN A 151 -33.05 -0.18 -20.03
C GLN A 151 -33.76 -1.51 -20.30
N GLU A 152 -33.12 -2.64 -19.97
CA GLU A 152 -33.73 -3.97 -20.11
C GLU A 152 -34.95 -4.14 -19.20
N ALA A 153 -34.84 -3.71 -17.93
CA ALA A 153 -35.96 -3.72 -17.00
C ALA A 153 -37.13 -2.83 -17.46
N GLN A 154 -36.85 -1.65 -18.03
CA GLN A 154 -37.88 -0.78 -18.61
C GLN A 154 -38.56 -1.44 -19.81
N LYS A 155 -37.78 -2.04 -20.73
CA LYS A 155 -38.33 -2.77 -21.89
C LYS A 155 -39.18 -3.96 -21.45
N ALA A 156 -38.72 -4.74 -20.46
CA ALA A 156 -39.46 -5.87 -19.91
C ALA A 156 -40.79 -5.41 -19.26
N SER A 157 -40.75 -4.32 -18.47
CA SER A 157 -41.94 -3.73 -17.86
C SER A 157 -42.93 -3.21 -18.91
N ALA A 158 -42.45 -2.54 -19.96
CA ALA A 158 -43.30 -2.09 -21.07
C ALA A 158 -43.99 -3.26 -21.78
N ARG A 159 -43.26 -4.33 -22.08
CA ARG A 159 -43.81 -5.56 -22.69
C ARG A 159 -44.83 -6.24 -21.78
N ALA A 160 -44.58 -6.30 -20.47
CA ALA A 160 -45.53 -6.86 -19.51
C ALA A 160 -46.83 -6.05 -19.47
N ARG A 161 -46.74 -4.71 -19.44
CA ARG A 161 -47.91 -3.82 -19.48
C ARG A 161 -48.71 -3.98 -20.77
N GLU A 162 -48.04 -4.10 -21.92
CA GLU A 162 -48.69 -4.34 -23.20
C GLU A 162 -49.40 -5.71 -23.22
N SER A 163 -48.75 -6.75 -22.71
CA SER A 163 -49.36 -8.09 -22.61
C SER A 163 -50.59 -8.11 -21.71
N GLU A 164 -50.54 -7.44 -20.55
CA GLU A 164 -51.67 -7.32 -19.63
C GLU A 164 -52.83 -6.54 -20.26
N ARG A 165 -52.56 -5.44 -20.99
CA ARG A 165 -53.58 -4.72 -21.76
C ARG A 165 -54.25 -5.61 -22.81
N ALA A 166 -53.45 -6.35 -23.60
CA ALA A 166 -53.99 -7.27 -24.60
C ALA A 166 -54.82 -8.41 -23.97
N ARG A 167 -54.49 -8.86 -22.75
CA ARG A 167 -55.31 -9.82 -21.99
C ARG A 167 -56.63 -9.21 -21.52
N GLN A 168 -56.59 -8.00 -20.97
CA GLN A 168 -57.78 -7.27 -20.54
C GLN A 168 -58.73 -7.03 -21.72
N GLU A 169 -58.24 -6.54 -22.85
CA GLU A 169 -59.04 -6.33 -24.06
C GLU A 169 -59.69 -7.62 -24.56
N LYS A 170 -58.97 -8.76 -24.52
CA LYS A 170 -59.53 -10.07 -24.87
C LYS A 170 -60.64 -10.51 -23.92
N LEU A 171 -60.47 -10.27 -22.61
CA LEU A 171 -61.49 -10.60 -21.60
C LEU A 171 -62.73 -9.71 -21.76
N GLU A 172 -62.54 -8.42 -21.98
CA GLU A 172 -63.64 -7.48 -22.24
C GLU A 172 -64.40 -7.84 -23.53
N ALA A 173 -63.68 -8.17 -24.60
CA ALA A 173 -64.29 -8.62 -25.85
C ALA A 173 -65.09 -9.92 -25.69
N ARG A 174 -64.64 -10.84 -24.81
CA ARG A 174 -65.42 -12.05 -24.46
C ARG A 174 -66.68 -11.70 -23.68
N ARG A 175 -66.58 -10.87 -22.64
CA ARG A 175 -67.73 -10.39 -21.86
C ARG A 175 -68.78 -9.70 -22.73
N GLN A 176 -68.36 -8.82 -23.64
CA GLN A 176 -69.26 -8.16 -24.58
C GLN A 176 -69.94 -9.15 -25.54
N LYS A 177 -69.26 -10.22 -25.95
CA LYS A 177 -69.87 -11.28 -26.78
C LYS A 177 -70.87 -12.10 -26.00
N GLU A 178 -70.56 -12.46 -24.77
CA GLU A 178 -71.47 -13.17 -23.85
C GLU A 178 -72.71 -12.33 -23.56
N GLU A 179 -72.56 -11.06 -23.21
CA GLU A 179 -73.68 -10.13 -22.98
C GLU A 179 -74.57 -9.99 -24.23
N LYS A 180 -73.96 -9.83 -25.43
CA LYS A 180 -74.72 -9.80 -26.69
C LYS A 180 -75.43 -11.13 -26.98
N ALA A 181 -74.84 -12.26 -26.60
CA ALA A 181 -75.47 -13.57 -26.78
C ALA A 181 -76.65 -13.76 -25.81
N GLU A 182 -76.50 -13.35 -24.55
CA GLU A 182 -77.57 -13.35 -23.54
C GLU A 182 -78.73 -12.43 -23.94
N GLN A 183 -78.44 -11.21 -24.39
CA GLN A 183 -79.48 -10.29 -24.90
C GLN A 183 -80.25 -10.90 -26.07
N LYS A 184 -79.55 -11.52 -27.03
CA LYS A 184 -80.18 -12.22 -28.16
C LYS A 184 -80.99 -13.44 -27.71
N ALA A 185 -80.53 -14.18 -26.70
CA ALA A 185 -81.26 -15.31 -26.14
C ALA A 185 -82.57 -14.85 -25.47
N LEU A 186 -82.50 -13.80 -24.64
CA LEU A 186 -83.66 -13.18 -24.02
C LEU A 186 -84.65 -12.63 -25.06
N GLU A 187 -84.17 -12.01 -26.15
CA GLU A 187 -85.02 -11.56 -27.24
C GLU A 187 -85.74 -12.73 -27.93
N ARG A 188 -85.01 -13.82 -28.20
CA ARG A 188 -85.58 -15.05 -28.78
C ARG A 188 -86.61 -15.69 -27.86
N GLU A 189 -86.36 -15.76 -26.55
CA GLU A 189 -87.33 -16.26 -25.59
C GLU A 189 -88.58 -15.39 -25.53
N LYS A 190 -88.43 -14.06 -25.47
CA LYS A 190 -89.58 -13.13 -25.55
C LYS A 190 -90.38 -13.35 -26.83
N LYS A 191 -89.71 -13.54 -27.97
CA LYS A 191 -90.36 -13.82 -29.25
C LYS A 191 -91.06 -15.18 -29.27
N ARG A 192 -90.47 -16.22 -28.65
CA ARG A 192 -91.10 -17.54 -28.50
C ARG A 192 -92.35 -17.46 -27.62
N LYS A 193 -92.27 -16.82 -26.44
CA LYS A 193 -93.41 -16.59 -25.55
C LYS A 193 -94.54 -15.86 -26.26
N LYS A 194 -94.24 -14.78 -27.01
CA LYS A 194 -95.24 -14.07 -27.83
C LYS A 194 -95.92 -14.98 -28.87
N ARG A 195 -95.16 -15.86 -29.54
CA ARG A 195 -95.72 -16.82 -30.50
C ARG A 195 -96.56 -17.90 -29.83
N GLU A 196 -96.17 -18.35 -28.65
CA GLU A 196 -96.93 -19.33 -27.84
C GLU A 196 -98.23 -18.70 -27.32
N GLU A 197 -98.20 -17.44 -26.85
CA GLU A 197 -99.39 -16.66 -26.49
C GLU A 197 -100.32 -16.44 -27.70
N GLU A 198 -99.77 -16.11 -28.87
CA GLU A 198 -100.56 -15.93 -30.09
C GLU A 198 -101.23 -17.24 -30.55
N ARG A 199 -100.53 -18.38 -30.46
CA ARG A 199 -101.10 -19.71 -30.71
C ARG A 199 -102.17 -20.08 -29.68
N ALA A 200 -101.97 -19.76 -28.41
CA ALA A 200 -102.98 -19.98 -27.37
C ALA A 200 -104.25 -19.18 -27.65
N ARG A 201 -104.12 -17.90 -28.03
CA ARG A 201 -105.25 -17.06 -28.46
C ARG A 201 -105.98 -17.61 -29.68
N GLN A 202 -105.25 -18.16 -30.66
CA GLN A 202 -105.86 -18.79 -31.85
C GLN A 202 -106.63 -20.07 -31.49
N LEU A 203 -106.12 -20.89 -30.58
CA LEU A 203 -106.83 -22.08 -30.09
C LEU A 203 -108.07 -21.72 -29.27
N GLU A 204 -107.99 -20.70 -28.41
CA GLU A 204 -109.16 -20.17 -27.69
C GLU A 204 -110.24 -19.65 -28.65
N GLN A 205 -109.85 -18.93 -29.72
CA GLN A 205 -110.79 -18.47 -30.75
C GLN A 205 -111.43 -19.63 -31.54
N GLN A 206 -110.69 -20.70 -31.80
CA GLN A 206 -111.24 -21.89 -32.47
C GLN A 206 -112.18 -22.70 -31.58
N GLN A 207 -111.95 -22.74 -30.26
CA GLN A 207 -112.84 -23.41 -29.30
C GLN A 207 -114.13 -22.62 -29.04
N GLN A 208 -114.11 -21.29 -29.18
CA GLN A 208 -115.31 -20.45 -29.07
C GLN A 208 -116.19 -20.46 -30.35
N ALA A 209 -115.71 -21.06 -31.44
CA ALA A 209 -116.41 -21.14 -32.72
C ALA A 209 -117.07 -22.52 -33.00
N GLN A 210 -117.11 -23.41 -32.00
CA GLN A 210 -117.89 -24.66 -31.98
C GLN A 210 -119.03 -24.54 -30.97
#